data_AF-A0A356EMZ6-F1
#
_entry.id   AF-A0A356EMZ6-F1
#
_cell.length_a   1.000
_cell.length_b   1.000
_cell.length_c   1.000
_cell.angle_alpha   90.00
_cell.angle_beta   90.00
_cell.angle_gamma   90.00
#
_symmetry.space_group_name_H-M   'P 1'
#
loop_
_entity.id
_entity.type
_entity.pdbx_description
1 polymer ?
#
loop_
_entity_poly.entity_id
_entity_poly.type
_entity_poly.pdbx_seq_one_letter_code
_entity_poly.pdbx_strand_id
1 'polypeptide(L)'
;MPKRHTIRIGHCGLGLLLAVLAAMAQAAFAQPATSEAAPRDREPHALVGLLGSDSFAQRQWAEHALRKMDAAARDALLDGLRSGDLQTRRASRRLLDAVGGIDAAREAAFLARGSEVDASDLPGWSRSQQAVGG
;
A
#
# COMPACT_ATOMS: atom_id res chain seq x y z
N MET A 1 -45.58 63.41 -36.92
CA MET A 1 -44.98 63.10 -35.60
C MET A 1 -44.78 61.59 -35.49
N PRO A 2 -43.54 61.08 -35.58
CA PRO A 2 -43.28 59.64 -35.58
C PRO A 2 -43.27 59.06 -34.15
N LYS A 3 -44.04 57.98 -33.93
CA LYS A 3 -44.10 57.24 -32.68
C LYS A 3 -42.87 56.32 -32.56
N ARG A 4 -42.12 56.44 -31.46
CA ARG A 4 -40.96 55.60 -31.15
C ARG A 4 -41.44 54.30 -30.50
N HIS A 5 -41.07 53.16 -31.08
CA HIS A 5 -41.30 51.84 -30.50
C HIS A 5 -40.09 51.43 -29.65
N THR A 6 -40.33 51.22 -28.36
CA THR A 6 -39.33 50.74 -27.40
C THR A 6 -39.38 49.22 -27.35
N ILE A 7 -38.33 48.55 -27.85
CA ILE A 7 -38.18 47.10 -27.79
C ILE A 7 -37.63 46.73 -26.40
N ARG A 8 -38.37 45.93 -25.62
CA ARG A 8 -37.90 45.35 -24.36
C ARG A 8 -37.39 43.93 -24.63
N ILE A 9 -36.08 43.74 -24.50
CA ILE A 9 -35.41 42.44 -24.65
C ILE A 9 -35.53 41.70 -23.30
N GLY A 10 -36.33 40.64 -23.29
CA GLY A 10 -36.57 39.79 -22.13
C GLY A 10 -35.36 38.94 -21.76
N HIS A 11 -34.90 39.05 -20.52
CA HIS A 11 -33.75 38.34 -19.96
C HIS A 11 -34.06 36.89 -19.55
N CYS A 12 -35.07 36.24 -20.13
CA CYS A 12 -35.54 34.93 -19.67
C CYS A 12 -34.73 33.72 -20.19
N GLY A 13 -33.80 33.91 -21.14
CA GLY A 13 -33.09 32.79 -21.78
C GLY A 13 -31.80 32.32 -21.11
N LEU A 14 -31.14 33.18 -20.32
CA LEU A 14 -29.77 32.90 -19.86
C LEU A 14 -29.70 32.01 -18.60
N GLY A 15 -30.78 31.97 -17.81
CA GLY A 15 -30.82 31.16 -16.58
C GLY A 15 -30.97 29.66 -16.83
N LEU A 16 -31.65 29.26 -17.91
CA LEU A 16 -31.97 27.85 -18.16
C LEU A 16 -30.77 27.06 -18.69
N LEU A 17 -29.87 27.69 -19.45
CA LEU A 17 -28.73 27.01 -20.08
C LEU A 17 -27.60 26.70 -19.09
N LEU A 18 -27.48 27.50 -18.01
CA LEU A 18 -26.47 27.31 -16.97
C LEU A 18 -26.85 26.18 -15.99
N ALA A 19 -28.15 25.92 -15.81
CA ALA A 19 -28.63 24.83 -14.95
C ALA A 19 -28.41 23.43 -15.57
N VAL A 20 -28.44 23.31 -16.90
CA VAL A 20 -28.29 22.00 -17.58
C VAL A 20 -26.83 21.53 -17.62
N LEU A 21 -25.86 22.46 -17.70
CA LEU A 21 -24.44 22.12 -17.68
C LEU A 21 -23.92 21.68 -16.30
N ALA A 22 -24.51 22.19 -15.21
CA ALA A 22 -24.16 21.77 -13.86
C ALA A 22 -24.58 20.33 -13.53
N ALA A 23 -25.63 19.81 -14.17
CA ALA A 23 -26.14 18.46 -13.92
C ALA A 23 -25.26 17.35 -14.53
N MET A 24 -24.52 17.63 -15.61
CA MET A 24 -23.66 16.64 -16.28
C MET A 24 -22.33 16.38 -15.56
N ALA A 25 -21.88 17.30 -14.70
CA ALA A 25 -20.64 17.14 -13.94
C ALA A 25 -20.79 16.23 -12.70
N GLN A 26 -22.00 15.97 -12.22
CA GLN A 26 -22.24 15.17 -11.00
C GLN A 26 -22.33 13.66 -11.22
N ALA A 27 -22.47 13.20 -12.47
CA ALA A 27 -22.56 11.77 -12.77
C ALA A 27 -21.20 11.05 -12.75
N ALA A 28 -20.07 11.77 -12.78
CA ALA A 28 -18.74 11.14 -12.77
C ALA A 28 -18.23 10.77 -11.37
N PHE A 29 -18.87 11.27 -10.30
CA PHE A 29 -18.45 11.04 -8.91
C PHE A 29 -19.39 10.16 -8.09
N ALA A 30 -20.49 9.68 -8.70
CA ALA A 30 -21.31 8.65 -8.09
C ALA A 30 -20.63 7.28 -8.30
N GLN A 31 -19.48 7.07 -7.67
CA GLN A 31 -19.03 5.69 -7.42
C GLN A 31 -20.12 5.04 -6.56
N PRO A 32 -20.70 3.90 -6.99
CA PRO A 32 -21.49 3.11 -6.08
C PRO A 32 -20.57 2.79 -4.91
N ALA A 33 -20.92 3.29 -3.73
CA ALA A 33 -20.39 2.77 -2.49
C ALA A 33 -20.93 1.35 -2.36
N THR A 34 -20.33 0.40 -3.10
CA THR A 34 -20.25 -0.99 -2.68
C THR A 34 -19.52 -0.97 -1.37
N SER A 35 -20.29 -0.72 -0.32
CA SER A 35 -20.00 -1.04 1.07
C SER A 35 -19.97 -2.56 1.12
N GLU A 36 -18.94 -3.15 0.52
CA GLU A 36 -18.59 -4.53 0.72
C GLU A 36 -18.11 -4.59 2.16
N ALA A 37 -19.00 -5.11 3.01
CA ALA A 37 -18.83 -5.28 4.43
C ALA A 37 -17.38 -5.61 4.76
N ALA A 38 -16.69 -4.70 5.45
CA ALA A 38 -15.33 -4.91 5.89
C ALA A 38 -15.29 -6.20 6.72
N PRO A 39 -14.71 -7.31 6.23
CA PRO A 39 -14.54 -8.47 7.07
C PRO A 39 -13.33 -8.12 7.91
N ARG A 40 -13.59 -7.76 9.17
CA ARG A 40 -12.53 -7.51 10.15
C ARG A 40 -11.70 -8.77 10.43
N ASP A 41 -12.16 -9.90 9.90
CA ASP A 41 -11.55 -11.23 9.97
C ASP A 41 -11.13 -11.76 8.59
N ARG A 42 -10.65 -10.89 7.67
CA ARG A 42 -10.02 -11.40 6.45
C ARG A 42 -8.67 -12.04 6.83
N GLU A 43 -8.54 -13.31 6.47
CA GLU A 43 -7.29 -14.07 6.47
C GLU A 43 -6.14 -13.25 5.84
N PRO A 44 -4.95 -13.19 6.46
CA PRO A 44 -3.80 -12.44 5.94
C PRO A 44 -3.50 -12.70 4.46
N HIS A 45 -3.62 -13.95 3.99
CA HIS A 45 -3.39 -14.32 2.59
C HIS A 45 -4.37 -13.65 1.62
N ALA A 46 -5.63 -13.47 2.02
CA ALA A 46 -6.60 -12.77 1.19
C ALA A 46 -6.25 -11.28 1.06
N LEU A 47 -5.73 -10.66 2.12
CA LEU A 47 -5.27 -9.28 2.09
C LEU A 47 -4.05 -9.11 1.19
N VAL A 48 -3.13 -10.07 1.18
CA VAL A 48 -1.96 -10.06 0.29
C VAL A 48 -2.40 -10.12 -1.18
N GLY A 49 -3.43 -10.89 -1.52
CA GLY A 49 -4.00 -10.89 -2.87
C GLY A 49 -4.53 -9.52 -3.29
N LEU A 50 -5.12 -8.76 -2.37
CA LEU A 50 -5.65 -7.41 -2.63
C LEU A 50 -4.56 -6.35 -2.86
N LEU A 51 -3.30 -6.62 -2.49
CA LEU A 51 -2.17 -5.74 -2.82
C LEU A 51 -1.93 -5.64 -4.34
N GLY A 52 -2.30 -6.68 -5.08
CA GLY A 52 -2.25 -6.73 -6.54
C GLY A 52 -3.51 -6.22 -7.24
N SER A 53 -4.51 -5.72 -6.49
CA SER A 53 -5.73 -5.18 -7.09
C SER A 53 -5.45 -3.93 -7.92
N ASP A 54 -6.17 -3.74 -9.03
CA ASP A 54 -6.14 -2.50 -9.83
C ASP A 54 -6.70 -1.30 -9.05
N SER A 55 -7.57 -1.54 -8.08
CA SER A 55 -8.17 -0.49 -7.24
C SER A 55 -7.19 0.03 -6.20
N PHE A 56 -6.81 1.31 -6.32
CA PHE A 56 -5.95 1.98 -5.35
C PHE A 56 -6.52 1.92 -3.92
N ALA A 57 -7.83 2.12 -3.78
CA ALA A 57 -8.50 2.07 -2.48
C ALA A 57 -8.39 0.69 -1.82
N GLN A 58 -8.53 -0.39 -2.60
CA GLN A 58 -8.37 -1.76 -2.08
C GLN A 58 -6.92 -2.04 -1.67
N ARG A 59 -5.94 -1.59 -2.47
CA ARG A 59 -4.52 -1.72 -2.11
C ARG A 59 -4.20 -1.01 -0.80
N GLN A 60 -4.60 0.25 -0.67
CA GLN A 60 -4.38 1.05 0.54
C GLN A 60 -5.02 0.41 1.78
N TRP A 61 -6.26 -0.06 1.63
CA TRP A 61 -6.96 -0.74 2.72
C TRP A 61 -6.26 -2.03 3.14
N ALA A 62 -5.85 -2.87 2.17
CA ALA A 62 -5.13 -4.11 2.43
C ALA A 62 -3.78 -3.87 3.11
N GLU A 63 -3.02 -2.88 2.64
CA GLU A 63 -1.76 -2.48 3.28
C GLU A 63 -1.97 -2.04 4.74
N HIS A 64 -3.00 -1.24 4.99
CA HIS A 64 -3.32 -0.78 6.35
C HIS A 64 -3.74 -1.93 7.26
N ALA A 65 -4.56 -2.86 6.75
CA ALA A 65 -4.99 -4.03 7.48
C ALA A 65 -3.81 -4.95 7.83
N LEU A 66 -2.94 -5.25 6.85
CA LEU A 66 -1.75 -6.07 7.06
C LEU A 66 -0.78 -5.46 8.07
N ARG A 67 -0.59 -4.13 8.05
CA ARG A 67 0.23 -3.43 9.05
C ARG A 67 -0.31 -3.56 10.46
N LYS A 68 -1.64 -3.54 10.62
CA LYS A 68 -2.28 -3.69 11.94
C LYS A 68 -2.16 -5.10 12.50
N MET A 69 -2.03 -6.11 11.63
CA MET A 69 -1.86 -7.51 12.03
C MET A 69 -0.43 -7.84 12.46
N ASP A 70 0.55 -7.01 12.07
CA ASP A 70 1.95 -7.11 12.47
C ASP A 70 2.51 -8.53 12.24
N ALA A 71 3.06 -9.20 13.26
CA ALA A 71 3.63 -10.54 13.16
C ALA A 71 2.67 -11.59 12.55
N ALA A 72 1.35 -11.46 12.75
CA ALA A 72 0.37 -12.39 12.19
C ALA A 72 0.27 -12.33 10.66
N ALA A 73 0.68 -11.21 10.03
CA ALA A 73 0.72 -11.08 8.59
C ALA A 73 2.02 -11.58 7.95
N ARG A 74 3.03 -11.92 8.76
CA ARG A 74 4.39 -12.19 8.27
C ARG A 74 4.45 -13.34 7.28
N ASP A 75 3.84 -14.48 7.60
CA ASP A 75 3.88 -15.68 6.75
C ASP A 75 3.19 -15.43 5.40
N ALA A 76 2.02 -14.78 5.42
CA ALA A 76 1.32 -14.39 4.21
C ALA A 76 2.14 -13.41 3.35
N LEU A 77 2.83 -12.45 3.97
CA LEU A 77 3.70 -11.51 3.24
C LEU A 77 4.93 -12.21 2.64
N LEU A 78 5.51 -13.21 3.32
CA LEU A 78 6.59 -14.04 2.78
C LEU A 78 6.11 -14.85 1.56
N ASP A 79 4.89 -15.37 1.61
CA ASP A 79 4.25 -16.01 0.45
C ASP A 79 4.01 -15.01 -0.68
N GLY A 80 3.60 -13.78 -0.35
CA GLY A 80 3.42 -12.69 -1.29
C GLY A 80 4.67 -12.34 -2.11
N LEU A 81 5.88 -12.58 -1.59
CA LEU A 81 7.14 -12.42 -2.33
C LEU A 81 7.27 -13.39 -3.51
N ARG A 82 6.55 -14.52 -3.48
CA ARG A 82 6.52 -15.54 -4.54
C ARG A 82 5.40 -15.30 -5.56
N SER A 83 4.57 -14.27 -5.37
CA SER A 83 3.48 -13.94 -6.29
C SER A 83 3.99 -13.68 -7.71
N GLY A 84 3.20 -14.04 -8.73
CA GLY A 84 3.48 -13.69 -10.13
C GLY A 84 3.34 -12.18 -10.39
N ASP A 85 2.53 -11.49 -9.60
CA ASP A 85 2.28 -10.06 -9.71
C ASP A 85 3.42 -9.21 -9.10
N LEU A 86 3.95 -8.28 -9.90
CA LEU A 86 5.03 -7.40 -9.49
C LEU A 86 4.60 -6.44 -8.37
N GLN A 87 3.35 -5.98 -8.40
CA GLN A 87 2.85 -5.03 -7.41
C GLN A 87 2.74 -5.69 -6.03
N THR A 88 2.17 -6.89 -5.97
CA THR A 88 2.10 -7.73 -4.76
C THR A 88 3.49 -8.02 -4.21
N ARG A 89 4.45 -8.43 -5.05
CA ARG A 89 5.84 -8.69 -4.59
C ARG A 89 6.48 -7.45 -3.98
N ARG A 90 6.35 -6.29 -4.63
CA ARG A 90 6.93 -5.02 -4.16
C ARG A 90 6.29 -4.56 -2.86
N ALA A 91 4.95 -4.60 -2.78
CA ALA A 91 4.21 -4.22 -1.59
C ALA A 91 4.55 -5.14 -0.41
N SER A 92 4.62 -6.46 -0.65
CA SER A 92 4.96 -7.45 0.38
C SER A 92 6.36 -7.23 0.95
N ARG A 93 7.36 -6.94 0.10
CA ARG A 93 8.72 -6.61 0.57
C ARG A 93 8.74 -5.39 1.48
N ARG A 94 8.12 -4.28 1.04
CA ARG A 94 8.05 -3.04 1.83
C ARG A 94 7.30 -3.22 3.15
N LEU A 95 6.27 -4.06 3.17
CA LEU A 95 5.50 -4.35 4.39
C LEU A 95 6.30 -5.24 5.36
N LEU A 96 7.05 -6.23 4.86
CA LEU A 96 7.95 -7.03 5.69
C LEU A 96 9.03 -6.19 6.36
N ASP A 97 9.57 -5.18 5.67
CA ASP A 97 10.50 -4.22 6.27
C ASP A 97 9.85 -3.45 7.43
N ALA A 98 8.59 -3.04 7.25
CA ALA A 98 7.85 -2.29 8.27
C ALA A 98 7.40 -3.12 9.47
N VAL A 99 7.20 -4.43 9.29
CA VAL A 99 6.83 -5.40 10.34
C VAL A 99 8.09 -5.99 11.01
N GLY A 100 9.30 -5.53 10.64
CA GLY A 100 10.58 -5.95 11.24
C GLY A 100 11.09 -7.33 10.76
N GLY A 101 10.53 -7.86 9.66
CA GLY A 101 10.65 -9.26 9.29
C GLY A 101 11.85 -9.65 8.41
N ILE A 102 12.45 -8.71 7.65
CA ILE A 102 13.57 -9.05 6.76
C ILE A 102 14.87 -9.21 7.55
N ASP A 103 15.14 -8.31 8.50
CA ASP A 103 16.33 -8.42 9.34
C ASP A 103 16.21 -9.62 10.29
N ALA A 104 15.07 -9.81 10.97
CA ALA A 104 14.90 -10.94 11.87
C ALA A 104 14.95 -12.31 11.17
N ALA A 105 14.45 -12.46 9.94
CA ALA A 105 14.55 -13.72 9.19
C ALA A 105 15.98 -13.99 8.70
N ARG A 106 16.67 -12.93 8.22
CA ARG A 106 18.07 -13.02 7.78
C ARG A 106 18.99 -13.29 8.98
N GLU A 107 18.73 -12.65 10.11
CA GLU A 107 19.46 -12.80 11.37
C GLU A 107 19.17 -14.17 12.00
N ALA A 108 17.92 -14.64 12.02
CA ALA A 108 17.59 -16.00 12.43
C ALA A 108 18.22 -17.05 11.51
N ALA A 109 18.22 -16.85 10.19
CA ALA A 109 18.90 -17.75 9.25
C ALA A 109 20.42 -17.72 9.40
N PHE A 110 21.00 -16.57 9.74
CA PHE A 110 22.42 -16.41 10.04
C PHE A 110 22.79 -17.12 11.36
N LEU A 111 22.02 -16.91 12.43
CA LEU A 111 22.19 -17.57 13.73
C LEU A 111 21.96 -19.09 13.64
N ALA A 112 20.93 -19.53 12.92
CA ALA A 112 20.62 -20.94 12.72
C ALA A 112 21.63 -21.66 11.81
N ARG A 113 22.31 -20.93 10.92
CA ARG A 113 23.41 -21.48 10.13
C ARG A 113 24.59 -21.87 11.00
N GLY A 114 24.73 -21.29 12.19
CA GLY A 114 25.87 -21.50 13.08
C GLY A 114 27.13 -21.00 12.40
N SER A 115 27.74 -19.92 12.90
CA SER A 115 29.09 -19.59 12.46
C SER A 115 30.05 -20.62 13.06
N GLU A 116 30.24 -21.74 12.37
CA GLU A 116 31.34 -22.69 12.58
C GLU A 116 32.65 -22.07 12.03
N VAL A 117 32.84 -20.77 12.27
CA VAL A 117 34.12 -20.11 12.04
C VAL A 117 34.78 -20.09 13.39
N ASP A 118 35.74 -20.99 13.54
CA ASP A 118 36.55 -21.07 14.74
C ASP A 118 37.20 -19.69 14.94
N ALA A 119 37.08 -19.11 16.14
CA ALA A 119 37.57 -17.74 16.38
C ALA A 119 39.07 -17.59 16.06
N SER A 120 39.80 -18.71 16.14
CA SER A 120 41.19 -18.89 15.71
C SER A 120 41.45 -18.68 14.21
N ASP A 121 40.45 -18.88 13.34
CA ASP A 121 40.56 -18.76 11.89
C ASP A 121 40.23 -17.34 11.36
N LEU A 122 39.85 -16.41 12.25
CA LEU A 122 39.60 -15.02 11.85
C LEU A 122 40.92 -14.28 11.57
N PRO A 123 41.11 -13.70 10.38
CA PRO A 123 42.34 -12.98 10.04
C PRO A 123 42.51 -11.77 10.97
N GLY A 124 43.48 -11.84 11.88
CA GLY A 124 43.78 -10.80 12.87
C GLY A 124 43.55 -11.20 14.33
N TRP A 125 42.93 -12.35 14.61
CA TRP A 125 42.68 -12.83 15.98
C TRP A 125 43.96 -13.01 16.80
N SER A 126 45.03 -13.48 16.16
CA SER A 126 46.36 -13.64 16.79
C SER A 126 46.96 -12.32 17.29
N ARG A 127 46.70 -11.20 16.60
CA ARG A 127 47.14 -9.86 17.04
C ARG A 127 46.36 -9.39 18.26
N SER A 128 45.07 -9.66 18.32
CA SER A 128 44.23 -9.29 19.47
C SER A 128 44.59 -10.08 20.73
N GLN A 129 44.90 -11.37 20.61
CA GLN A 129 45.37 -12.14 21.79
C GLN A 129 46.71 -11.63 22.33
N GLN A 130 47.65 -11.26 21.46
CA GLN A 130 48.92 -10.68 21.89
C GLN A 130 48.76 -9.34 22.62
N ALA A 131 47.74 -8.55 22.28
CA ALA A 131 47.50 -7.27 22.94
C ALA A 131 46.82 -7.38 24.32
N VAL A 132 46.15 -8.50 24.61
CA VAL A 132 45.38 -8.70 25.86
C VAL A 132 46.13 -9.59 26.86
N GLY A 133 47.06 -10.43 26.39
CA GLY A 133 47.85 -11.35 27.22
C GLY A 133 49.23 -10.85 27.64
N GLY A 134 49.53 -9.56 27.51
CA GLY A 134 50.82 -8.94 27.86
C GLY A 134 50.80 -8.17 29.17
#